data_AF-A0AB39TTU5-F1
#
_entry.id   AF-A0AB39TTU5-F1
#
_cell.length_a   1.000
_cell.length_b   1.000
_cell.length_c   1.000
_cell.angle_alpha   90.00
_cell.angle_beta   90.00
_cell.angle_gamma   90.00
#
_symmetry.space_group_name_H-M   'P 1'
#
loop_
_entity.id
_entity.type
_entity.pdbx_description
1 polymer ?
#
loop_
_entity_poly.entity_id
_entity_poly.type
_entity_poly.pdbx_seq_one_letter_code
_entity_poly.pdbx_strand_id
1 'polypeptide(L)'
;MNAAPDLHTLTGVYAAHALPDEERLAFERHLAQCPACAQEVAEFKATLARLGSAESGAVPPGLKARVMAGIGDVRQLPPVTGPAERRRPTSRLARQWPKLALAACLALATVLGALAVQQHDQAQRAQAQASAMRDEQAAVTSLLTAPDARTTTTVLGSAVATVVWSPGRGQAAFLAAGMPALPPGRTYELWFNDSGTMRPAGLLPADHGQLLLTGRINAAVGVGVTQEPAAGSAHPTGQPLMLLPLT
;
A
#
# COMPACT_ATOMS: atom_id res chain seq x y z
N MET A 1 -57.07 -12.03 12.61
CA MET A 1 -56.33 -12.41 11.38
C MET A 1 -54.89 -12.64 11.80
N ASN A 2 -54.49 -13.90 12.00
CA ASN A 2 -53.14 -14.25 12.45
C ASN A 2 -52.22 -14.31 11.23
N ALA A 3 -51.34 -13.33 11.08
CA ALA A 3 -50.14 -13.54 10.27
C ALA A 3 -49.31 -14.59 11.01
N ALA A 4 -49.12 -15.77 10.41
CA ALA A 4 -48.23 -16.77 10.99
C ALA A 4 -46.85 -16.11 11.16
N PRO A 5 -46.26 -16.12 12.37
CA PRO A 5 -44.96 -15.51 12.59
C PRO A 5 -43.92 -16.18 11.68
N ASP A 6 -43.02 -15.39 11.10
CA ASP A 6 -41.91 -15.91 10.31
C ASP A 6 -41.04 -16.79 11.21
N LEU A 7 -41.00 -18.10 10.90
CA LEU A 7 -40.29 -19.09 11.69
C LEU A 7 -38.80 -18.78 11.82
N HIS A 8 -38.19 -18.08 10.86
CA HIS A 8 -36.77 -17.68 10.95
C HIS A 8 -36.50 -16.72 12.11
N THR A 9 -37.50 -15.94 12.54
CA THR A 9 -37.36 -14.97 13.63
C THR A 9 -37.45 -15.59 15.03
N LEU A 10 -37.83 -16.86 15.13
CA LEU A 10 -38.09 -17.54 16.41
C LEU A 10 -36.85 -18.23 17.01
N THR A 11 -35.70 -18.18 16.35
CA THR A 11 -34.48 -18.93 16.72
C THR A 11 -33.97 -18.59 18.13
N GLY A 12 -33.95 -17.30 18.48
CA GLY A 12 -33.56 -16.85 19.83
C GLY A 12 -34.56 -17.24 20.92
N VAL A 13 -35.86 -17.09 20.67
CA VAL A 13 -36.93 -17.41 21.63
C VAL A 13 -37.04 -18.93 21.83
N TYR A 14 -36.84 -19.70 20.77
CA TYR A 14 -36.72 -21.16 20.85
C TYR A 14 -35.50 -21.58 21.67
N ALA A 15 -34.34 -20.97 21.43
CA ALA A 15 -33.11 -21.27 22.18
C ALA A 15 -33.26 -20.99 23.69
N ALA A 16 -34.05 -19.98 24.06
CA ALA A 16 -34.39 -19.65 25.45
C ALA A 16 -35.53 -20.49 26.05
N HIS A 17 -36.05 -21.48 25.33
CA HIS A 17 -37.20 -22.30 25.74
C HIS A 17 -38.47 -21.48 26.06
N ALA A 18 -38.68 -20.36 25.35
CA ALA A 18 -39.75 -19.40 25.62
C ALA A 18 -40.90 -19.42 24.58
N LEU A 19 -40.95 -20.43 23.70
CA LEU A 19 -42.05 -20.61 22.75
C LEU A 19 -43.21 -21.41 23.37
N PRO A 20 -44.47 -21.06 23.06
CA PRO A 20 -45.63 -21.93 23.30
C PRO A 20 -45.48 -23.29 22.62
N ASP A 21 -46.13 -24.33 23.15
CA ASP A 21 -45.98 -25.71 22.64
C ASP A 21 -46.32 -25.84 21.15
N GLU A 22 -47.35 -25.13 20.68
CA GLU A 22 -47.78 -25.15 19.27
C GLU A 22 -46.74 -24.53 18.32
N GLU A 23 -46.16 -23.39 18.71
CA GLU A 23 -45.11 -22.71 17.94
C GLU A 23 -43.79 -23.49 18.00
N ARG A 24 -43.47 -24.08 19.15
CA ARG A 24 -42.29 -24.94 19.32
C ARG A 24 -42.33 -26.12 18.35
N LEU A 25 -43.46 -26.83 18.28
CA LEU A 25 -43.63 -27.96 17.36
C LEU A 25 -43.59 -27.54 15.89
N ALA A 26 -44.10 -26.35 15.55
CA ALA A 26 -43.98 -25.81 14.21
C ALA A 26 -42.51 -25.47 13.86
N PHE A 27 -41.80 -24.83 14.78
CA PHE A 27 -40.40 -24.46 14.62
C PHE A 27 -39.48 -25.69 14.56
N GLU A 28 -39.71 -26.73 15.36
CA GLU A 28 -38.91 -27.97 15.32
C GLU A 28 -39.02 -28.71 13.98
N ARG A 29 -40.20 -28.70 13.35
CA ARG A 29 -40.37 -29.25 11.99
C ARG A 29 -39.58 -28.45 10.94
N HIS A 30 -39.48 -27.13 11.11
CA HIS A 30 -38.67 -26.26 10.26
C HIS A 30 -37.16 -26.47 10.53
N LEU A 31 -36.76 -26.59 11.79
CA LEU A 31 -35.38 -26.80 12.23
C LEU A 31 -34.77 -28.07 11.60
N ALA A 32 -35.58 -29.13 11.46
CA ALA A 32 -35.17 -30.36 10.79
C ALA A 32 -34.79 -30.19 9.30
N GLN A 33 -35.17 -29.06 8.67
CA GLN A 33 -35.03 -28.81 7.24
C GLN A 33 -34.22 -27.55 6.91
N CYS A 34 -33.87 -26.72 7.90
CA CYS A 34 -33.14 -25.46 7.69
C CYS A 34 -31.79 -25.44 8.45
N PRO A 35 -30.67 -25.72 7.76
CA PRO A 35 -29.33 -25.71 8.39
C PRO A 35 -28.92 -24.36 8.98
N ALA A 36 -29.36 -23.25 8.37
CA ALA A 36 -29.05 -21.90 8.86
C ALA A 36 -29.69 -21.63 10.23
N CYS A 37 -30.98 -21.94 10.39
CA CYS A 37 -31.67 -21.85 11.69
C CYS A 37 -31.09 -22.82 12.73
N ALA A 38 -30.66 -24.01 12.31
CA ALA A 38 -30.01 -24.97 13.20
C ALA A 38 -28.67 -24.43 13.76
N GLN A 39 -27.87 -23.78 12.91
CA GLN A 39 -26.65 -23.11 13.33
C GLN A 39 -26.94 -21.95 14.28
N GLU A 40 -27.87 -21.08 13.93
CA GLU A 40 -28.21 -19.90 14.74
C GLU A 40 -28.75 -20.28 16.13
N VAL A 41 -29.62 -21.30 16.22
CA VAL A 41 -30.09 -21.85 17.50
C VAL A 41 -28.92 -22.39 18.34
N ALA A 42 -27.93 -23.05 17.72
CA ALA A 42 -26.77 -23.55 18.44
C ALA A 42 -25.91 -22.41 19.02
N GLU A 43 -25.73 -21.32 18.27
CA GLU A 43 -25.01 -20.13 18.69
C GLU A 43 -25.74 -19.39 19.84
N PHE A 44 -27.07 -19.24 19.75
CA PHE A 44 -27.87 -18.69 20.84
C PHE A 44 -27.82 -19.56 22.09
N LYS A 45 -27.95 -20.89 21.96
CA LYS A 45 -27.81 -21.81 23.10
C LYS A 45 -26.44 -21.72 23.77
N ALA A 46 -25.36 -21.60 22.99
CA ALA A 46 -24.03 -21.41 23.54
C ALA A 46 -23.89 -20.09 24.32
N THR A 47 -24.52 -19.01 23.82
CA THR A 47 -24.54 -17.71 24.50
C THR A 47 -25.36 -17.76 25.79
N LEU A 48 -26.55 -18.36 25.76
CA LEU A 48 -27.40 -18.54 26.93
C LEU A 48 -26.75 -19.44 28.00
N ALA A 49 -25.99 -20.46 27.59
CA ALA A 49 -25.23 -21.29 28.52
C ALA A 49 -24.15 -20.49 29.27
N ARG A 50 -23.47 -19.54 28.59
CA ARG A 50 -22.50 -18.64 29.25
C ARG A 50 -23.18 -17.71 30.25
N LEU A 51 -24.33 -17.15 29.90
CA LEU A 51 -25.14 -16.33 30.81
C LEU A 51 -25.60 -17.12 32.03
N GLY A 52 -26.17 -18.32 31.83
CA GLY A 52 -26.60 -19.18 32.95
C GLY A 52 -25.45 -19.64 33.85
N SER A 53 -24.25 -19.84 33.29
CA SER A 53 -23.05 -20.16 34.07
C SER A 53 -22.60 -18.98 34.94
N ALA A 54 -22.71 -17.75 34.44
CA ALA A 54 -22.39 -16.54 35.20
C ALA A 54 -23.35 -16.32 36.38
N GLU A 55 -24.62 -16.70 36.24
CA GLU A 55 -25.69 -16.55 37.25
C GLU A 55 -25.86 -17.80 38.15
N SER A 56 -24.95 -18.77 38.08
CA SER A 56 -25.09 -20.03 38.82
C SER A 56 -24.89 -19.87 40.33
N GLY A 57 -25.86 -20.34 41.13
CA GLY A 57 -25.84 -20.32 42.60
C GLY A 57 -25.47 -21.64 43.27
N ALA A 58 -25.38 -21.65 44.60
CA ALA A 58 -25.11 -22.85 45.38
C ALA A 58 -26.25 -23.88 45.27
N VAL A 59 -25.89 -25.13 44.94
CA VAL A 59 -26.85 -26.23 44.80
C VAL A 59 -27.30 -26.74 46.18
N PRO A 60 -28.61 -26.91 46.45
CA PRO A 60 -29.08 -27.44 47.73
C PRO A 60 -28.46 -28.80 48.08
N PRO A 61 -28.09 -29.03 49.35
CA PRO A 61 -27.55 -30.32 49.77
C PRO A 61 -28.54 -31.45 49.49
N GLY A 62 -28.02 -32.57 49.01
CA GLY A 62 -28.82 -33.74 48.66
C GLY A 62 -29.58 -33.67 47.33
N LEU A 63 -29.57 -32.54 46.59
CA LEU A 63 -30.25 -32.47 45.28
C LEU A 63 -29.76 -33.57 44.33
N LYS A 64 -28.44 -33.76 44.22
CA LYS A 64 -27.85 -34.82 43.40
C LYS A 64 -28.36 -36.20 43.79
N ALA A 65 -28.40 -36.50 45.08
CA ALA A 65 -28.88 -37.80 45.58
C ALA A 65 -30.36 -38.04 45.23
N ARG A 66 -31.22 -37.02 45.38
CA ARG A 66 -32.63 -37.09 44.99
C ARG A 66 -32.83 -37.31 43.49
N VAL A 67 -32.10 -36.55 42.66
CA VAL A 67 -32.17 -36.69 41.20
C VAL A 67 -31.73 -38.10 40.79
N MET A 68 -30.60 -38.57 41.32
CA MET A 68 -30.08 -39.91 40.99
C MET A 68 -31.02 -41.03 41.44
N ALA A 69 -31.67 -40.91 42.59
CA ALA A 69 -32.66 -41.87 43.06
C ALA A 69 -33.88 -41.93 42.12
N GLY A 70 -34.37 -40.78 41.63
CA GLY A 70 -35.54 -40.71 40.75
C GLY A 70 -35.32 -41.24 39.33
N ILE A 71 -34.07 -41.40 38.86
CA ILE A 71 -33.79 -41.93 37.51
C ILE A 71 -34.41 -43.32 37.29
N GLY A 72 -34.42 -44.15 38.34
CA GLY A 72 -34.98 -45.51 38.29
C GLY A 72 -36.52 -45.55 38.23
N ASP A 73 -37.19 -44.50 38.70
CA ASP A 73 -38.65 -44.44 38.82
C ASP A 73 -39.32 -43.78 37.60
N VAL A 74 -38.58 -42.98 36.83
CA VAL A 74 -39.08 -42.35 35.61
C VAL A 74 -39.06 -43.36 34.47
N ARG A 75 -40.23 -43.56 33.84
CA ARG A 75 -40.34 -44.37 32.63
C ARG A 75 -39.40 -43.81 31.56
N GLN A 76 -38.34 -44.56 31.27
CA GLN A 76 -37.44 -44.25 30.18
C GLN A 76 -38.20 -44.40 28.86
N LEU A 77 -38.11 -43.39 27.98
CA LEU A 77 -38.58 -43.53 26.61
C LEU A 77 -37.81 -44.68 25.94
N PRO A 78 -38.44 -45.46 25.04
CA PRO A 78 -37.74 -46.44 24.24
C PRO A 78 -36.53 -45.76 23.57
N PRO A 79 -35.37 -46.43 23.47
CA PRO A 79 -34.26 -45.87 22.71
C PRO A 79 -34.76 -45.51 21.32
N VAL A 80 -34.50 -44.28 20.88
CA VAL A 80 -34.83 -43.84 19.52
C VAL A 80 -33.99 -44.68 18.57
N THR A 81 -34.53 -45.80 18.11
CA THR A 81 -34.00 -46.57 16.99
C THR A 81 -34.37 -45.83 15.71
N GLY A 82 -33.90 -44.59 15.55
CA GLY A 82 -33.70 -44.06 14.21
C GLY A 82 -32.74 -44.98 13.47
N PRO A 83 -32.73 -45.02 12.13
CA PRO A 83 -31.64 -45.69 11.42
C PRO A 83 -30.35 -45.17 12.05
N ALA A 84 -29.64 -46.04 12.78
CA ALA A 84 -28.44 -45.70 13.53
C ALA A 84 -27.69 -44.75 12.64
N GLU A 85 -27.60 -43.47 13.06
CA GLU A 85 -27.15 -42.38 12.20
C GLU A 85 -25.92 -42.94 11.53
N ARG A 86 -26.06 -43.33 10.26
CA ARG A 86 -25.00 -44.03 9.56
C ARG A 86 -24.03 -42.91 9.49
N ARG A 87 -23.06 -42.91 10.41
CA ARG A 87 -21.95 -41.99 10.43
C ARG A 87 -21.43 -42.18 9.03
N ARG A 88 -21.82 -41.25 8.14
CA ARG A 88 -21.50 -41.36 6.72
C ARG A 88 -20.01 -41.60 6.78
N PRO A 89 -19.48 -42.70 6.20
CA PRO A 89 -18.05 -42.88 6.21
C PRO A 89 -17.54 -41.59 5.59
N THR A 90 -16.96 -40.72 6.41
CA THR A 90 -16.41 -39.46 5.93
C THR A 90 -15.39 -39.96 4.95
N SER A 91 -15.67 -39.80 3.65
CA SER A 91 -14.79 -40.31 2.62
C SER A 91 -13.39 -39.82 2.98
N ARG A 92 -12.35 -40.60 2.74
CA ARG A 92 -10.98 -40.14 3.02
C ARG A 92 -10.69 -38.77 2.39
N LEU A 93 -11.44 -38.41 1.34
CA LEU A 93 -11.54 -37.08 0.75
C LEU A 93 -12.08 -36.03 1.73
N ALA A 94 -13.23 -36.21 2.40
CA ALA A 94 -13.80 -35.24 3.36
C ALA A 94 -12.88 -34.88 4.54
N ARG A 95 -11.93 -35.76 4.90
CA ARG A 95 -10.93 -35.49 5.96
C ARG A 95 -9.74 -34.62 5.49
N GLN A 96 -9.56 -34.48 4.18
CA GLN A 96 -8.52 -33.63 3.57
C GLN A 96 -9.03 -32.24 3.16
N TRP A 97 -10.35 -32.06 3.03
CA TRP A 97 -10.96 -30.77 2.68
C TRP A 97 -10.62 -29.62 3.63
N PRO A 98 -10.56 -29.76 4.97
CA PRO A 98 -10.11 -28.66 5.81
C PRO A 98 -8.63 -28.30 5.58
N LYS A 99 -7.79 -29.27 5.17
CA LYS A 99 -6.37 -29.02 4.83
C LYS A 99 -6.23 -28.34 3.47
N LEU A 100 -7.03 -28.73 2.49
CA LEU A 100 -7.09 -28.09 1.17
C LEU A 100 -7.68 -26.69 1.25
N ALA A 101 -8.71 -26.48 2.07
CA ALA A 101 -9.29 -25.17 2.33
C ALA A 101 -8.29 -24.23 3.01
N LEU A 102 -7.55 -24.72 4.01
CA LEU A 102 -6.47 -23.96 4.65
C LEU A 102 -5.35 -23.61 3.65
N ALA A 103 -4.92 -24.57 2.84
CA ALA A 103 -3.91 -24.35 1.81
C ALA A 103 -4.38 -23.32 0.76
N ALA A 104 -5.65 -23.37 0.34
CA ALA A 104 -6.23 -22.40 -0.58
C ALA A 104 -6.31 -20.99 0.04
N CYS A 105 -6.68 -20.88 1.33
CA CYS A 105 -6.70 -19.59 2.03
C CYS A 105 -5.29 -19.00 2.18
N LEU A 106 -4.30 -19.83 2.50
CA LEU A 106 -2.90 -19.40 2.58
C LEU A 106 -2.38 -18.95 1.21
N ALA A 107 -2.66 -19.70 0.14
CA ALA A 107 -2.30 -19.32 -1.22
C ALA A 107 -2.96 -18.00 -1.65
N LEU A 108 -4.23 -17.79 -1.29
CA LEU A 108 -4.91 -16.53 -1.58
C LEU A 108 -4.32 -15.37 -0.78
N ALA A 109 -4.04 -15.57 0.50
CA ALA A 109 -3.43 -14.55 1.36
C ALA A 109 -2.03 -14.17 0.90
N THR A 110 -1.21 -15.13 0.43
CA THR A 110 0.12 -14.83 -0.12
C THR A 110 0.03 -14.07 -1.44
N VAL A 111 -0.89 -14.44 -2.34
CA VAL A 111 -1.11 -13.72 -3.60
C VAL A 111 -1.60 -12.29 -3.33
N LEU A 112 -2.61 -12.12 -2.47
CA LEU A 112 -3.13 -10.80 -2.12
C LEU A 112 -2.07 -9.95 -1.40
N GLY A 113 -1.31 -10.55 -0.48
CA GLY A 113 -0.19 -9.90 0.19
C GLY A 113 0.89 -9.45 -0.78
N ALA A 114 1.28 -10.31 -1.73
CA ALA A 114 2.25 -9.96 -2.76
C ALA A 114 1.76 -8.83 -3.68
N LEU A 115 0.48 -8.86 -4.08
CA LEU A 115 -0.13 -7.78 -4.86
C LEU A 115 -0.18 -6.46 -4.07
N ALA A 116 -0.51 -6.51 -2.78
CA ALA A 116 -0.54 -5.34 -1.92
C ALA A 116 0.86 -4.72 -1.76
N VAL A 117 1.91 -5.54 -1.55
CA VAL A 117 3.30 -5.06 -1.50
C VAL A 117 3.72 -4.46 -2.84
N GLN A 118 3.41 -5.13 -3.95
CA GLN A 118 3.74 -4.62 -5.28
C GLN A 118 3.05 -3.28 -5.58
N GLN A 119 1.78 -3.13 -5.20
CA GLN A 119 1.04 -1.87 -5.34
C GLN A 119 1.64 -0.77 -4.46
N HIS A 120 2.04 -1.10 -3.24
CA HIS A 120 2.69 -0.15 -2.33
C HIS A 120 4.03 0.33 -2.89
N ASP A 121 4.86 -0.59 -3.39
CA ASP A 121 6.13 -0.27 -4.04
C ASP A 121 5.93 0.61 -5.28
N GLN A 122 4.93 0.30 -6.10
CA GLN A 122 4.61 1.11 -7.28
C GLN A 122 4.17 2.53 -6.88
N ALA A 123 3.31 2.65 -5.87
CA ALA A 123 2.87 3.95 -5.36
C ALA A 123 4.02 4.76 -4.77
N GLN A 124 4.91 4.13 -3.99
CA GLN A 124 6.09 4.79 -3.45
C GLN A 124 7.04 5.27 -4.55
N ARG A 125 7.28 4.44 -5.57
CA ARG A 125 8.12 4.82 -6.73
C ARG A 125 7.51 5.99 -7.50
N ALA A 126 6.20 5.95 -7.75
CA ALA A 126 5.49 7.04 -8.42
C ALA A 126 5.56 8.34 -7.61
N GLN A 127 5.41 8.26 -6.28
CA GLN A 127 5.49 9.41 -5.40
C GLN A 127 6.91 9.98 -5.33
N ALA A 128 7.93 9.13 -5.27
CA ALA A 128 9.34 9.53 -5.28
C ALA A 128 9.75 10.20 -6.61
N GLN A 129 9.25 9.69 -7.74
CA GLN A 129 9.46 10.32 -9.05
C GLN A 129 8.75 11.69 -9.10
N ALA A 130 7.52 11.78 -8.63
CA ALA A 130 6.77 13.04 -8.60
C ALA A 130 7.42 14.09 -7.68
N SER A 131 7.97 13.69 -6.53
CA SER A 131 8.70 14.62 -5.65
C SER A 131 9.99 15.10 -6.31
N ALA A 132 10.76 14.22 -6.92
CA ALA A 132 11.99 14.59 -7.63
C ALA A 132 11.72 15.61 -8.76
N MET A 133 10.67 15.40 -9.57
CA MET A 133 10.27 16.35 -10.61
C MET A 133 9.82 17.70 -10.04
N ARG A 134 9.12 17.70 -8.90
CA ARG A 134 8.70 18.94 -8.22
C ARG A 134 9.89 19.70 -7.67
N ASP A 135 10.86 19.01 -7.07
CA ASP A 135 12.07 19.62 -6.52
C ASP A 135 12.92 20.29 -7.61
N GLU A 136 13.05 19.63 -8.77
CA GLU A 136 13.75 20.18 -9.94
C GLU A 136 13.05 21.45 -10.47
N GLN A 137 11.73 21.40 -10.66
CA GLN A 137 10.94 22.56 -11.09
C GLN A 137 10.99 23.70 -10.07
N ALA A 138 10.93 23.38 -8.78
CA ALA A 138 11.03 24.34 -7.70
C ALA A 138 12.41 25.01 -7.69
N ALA A 139 13.50 24.27 -7.92
CA ALA A 139 14.86 24.82 -7.98
C ALA A 139 15.00 25.83 -9.13
N VAL A 140 14.51 25.50 -10.33
CA VAL A 140 14.55 26.41 -11.48
C VAL A 140 13.70 27.66 -11.23
N THR A 141 12.46 27.48 -10.77
CA THR A 141 11.54 28.60 -10.48
C THR A 141 12.12 29.51 -9.38
N SER A 142 12.66 28.90 -8.33
CA SER A 142 13.32 29.57 -7.21
C SER A 142 14.51 30.42 -7.65
N LEU A 143 15.29 29.94 -8.63
CA LEU A 143 16.40 30.68 -9.21
C LEU A 143 15.92 31.86 -10.06
N LEU A 144 14.95 31.63 -10.95
CA LEU A 144 14.41 32.67 -11.86
C LEU A 144 13.66 33.78 -11.12
N THR A 145 13.07 33.47 -9.98
CA THR A 145 12.30 34.42 -9.14
C THR A 145 13.11 34.98 -7.98
N ALA A 146 14.39 34.63 -7.86
CA ALA A 146 15.23 35.18 -6.80
C ALA A 146 15.37 36.70 -6.98
N PRO A 147 15.24 37.50 -5.91
CA PRO A 147 15.33 38.97 -6.00
C PRO A 147 16.72 39.46 -6.43
N ASP A 148 17.74 38.63 -6.25
CA ASP A 148 19.13 38.86 -6.64
C ASP A 148 19.54 38.04 -7.88
N ALA A 149 18.57 37.52 -8.64
CA ALA A 149 18.83 36.84 -9.89
C ALA A 149 19.49 37.79 -10.91
N ARG A 150 20.58 37.34 -11.51
CA ARG A 150 21.33 38.05 -12.54
C ARG A 150 21.48 37.17 -13.77
N THR A 151 21.68 37.80 -14.92
CA THR A 151 21.76 37.11 -16.21
C THR A 151 22.86 37.70 -17.08
N THR A 152 23.64 36.83 -17.72
CA THR A 152 24.63 37.19 -18.74
C THR A 152 24.39 36.34 -19.98
N THR A 153 24.38 36.97 -21.15
CA THR A 153 24.22 36.28 -22.44
C THR A 153 25.43 36.54 -23.31
N THR A 154 25.94 35.49 -23.94
CA THR A 154 27.02 35.53 -24.93
C THR A 154 26.54 34.89 -26.23
N VAL A 155 26.98 35.46 -27.36
CA VAL A 155 26.68 34.94 -28.70
C VAL A 155 27.98 34.57 -29.40
N LEU A 156 28.04 33.39 -30.00
CA LEU A 156 29.16 32.90 -30.81
C LEU A 156 28.64 32.31 -32.12
N GLY A 157 28.75 33.08 -33.22
CA GLY A 157 28.14 32.69 -34.49
C GLY A 157 26.61 32.61 -34.35
N SER A 158 26.04 31.43 -34.58
CA SER A 158 24.62 31.14 -34.35
C SER A 158 24.29 30.71 -32.91
N ALA A 159 25.30 30.42 -32.10
CA ALA A 159 25.12 29.93 -30.75
C ALA A 159 24.80 31.07 -29.80
N VAL A 160 23.74 30.93 -29.01
CA VAL A 160 23.37 31.85 -27.93
C VAL A 160 23.43 31.07 -26.63
N ALA A 161 24.22 31.57 -25.68
CA ALA A 161 24.38 30.99 -24.35
C ALA A 161 24.01 32.02 -23.30
N THR A 162 23.21 31.64 -22.32
CA THR A 162 22.76 32.49 -21.22
C THR A 162 23.00 31.79 -19.90
N VAL A 163 23.63 32.48 -18.96
CA VAL A 163 23.73 32.03 -17.57
C VAL A 163 22.81 32.90 -16.73
N VAL A 164 21.95 32.27 -15.93
CA VAL A 164 21.15 32.91 -14.89
C VAL A 164 21.67 32.44 -13.54
N TRP A 165 21.92 33.33 -12.59
CA TRP A 165 22.40 32.94 -11.26
C TRP A 165 21.86 33.81 -10.13
N SER A 166 21.85 33.27 -8.92
CA SER A 166 21.52 34.00 -7.69
C SER A 166 22.66 33.81 -6.69
N PRO A 167 23.40 34.89 -6.33
CA PRO A 167 24.45 34.83 -5.31
C PRO A 167 23.94 34.35 -3.95
N GLY A 168 22.78 34.82 -3.50
CA GLY A 168 22.17 34.49 -2.22
C GLY A 168 21.70 33.03 -2.13
N ARG A 169 21.27 32.43 -3.25
CA ARG A 169 20.98 30.98 -3.33
C ARG A 169 22.22 30.13 -3.61
N GLY A 170 23.29 30.74 -4.12
CA GLY A 170 24.49 30.04 -4.55
C GLY A 170 24.28 29.12 -5.77
N GLN A 171 23.23 29.37 -6.55
CA GLN A 171 22.76 28.54 -7.67
C GLN A 171 22.93 29.26 -9.00
N ALA A 172 23.12 28.49 -10.07
CA ALA A 172 23.18 28.98 -11.44
C ALA A 172 22.53 27.98 -12.40
N ALA A 173 21.95 28.48 -13.48
CA ALA A 173 21.43 27.71 -14.59
C ALA A 173 22.01 28.25 -15.90
N PHE A 174 22.22 27.35 -16.85
CA PHE A 174 22.69 27.66 -18.18
C PHE A 174 21.62 27.29 -19.19
N LEU A 175 21.43 28.15 -20.19
CA LEU A 175 20.55 27.94 -21.33
C LEU A 175 21.37 28.15 -22.59
N ALA A 176 21.29 27.24 -23.55
CA ALA A 176 21.88 27.44 -24.86
C ALA A 176 20.94 27.05 -25.99
N ALA A 177 21.16 27.68 -27.13
CA ALA A 177 20.53 27.34 -28.40
C ALA A 177 21.51 27.57 -29.55
N GLY A 178 21.41 26.76 -30.60
CA GLY A 178 22.19 26.95 -31.84
C GLY A 178 23.69 26.68 -31.69
N MET A 179 24.09 25.87 -30.70
CA MET A 179 25.47 25.45 -30.53
C MET A 179 25.94 24.61 -31.73
N PRO A 180 27.24 24.58 -32.06
CA PRO A 180 27.76 23.71 -33.10
C PRO A 180 27.41 22.23 -32.90
N ALA A 181 27.24 21.47 -33.98
CA ALA A 181 27.04 20.03 -33.88
C ALA A 181 28.30 19.34 -33.32
N LEU A 182 28.11 18.42 -32.38
CA LEU A 182 29.19 17.65 -31.78
C LEU A 182 29.50 16.39 -32.61
N PRO A 183 30.79 16.03 -32.80
CA PRO A 183 31.18 14.71 -33.29
C PRO A 183 30.67 13.59 -32.35
N PRO A 184 30.55 12.36 -32.86
CA PRO A 184 30.15 11.20 -32.06
C PRO A 184 31.03 11.03 -30.81
N GLY A 185 30.41 10.72 -29.67
CA GLY A 185 31.12 10.47 -28.41
C GLY A 185 31.62 11.73 -27.68
N ARG A 186 31.15 12.92 -28.07
CA ARG A 186 31.44 14.20 -27.40
C ARG A 186 30.19 14.79 -26.76
N THR A 187 30.39 15.62 -25.75
CA THR A 187 29.36 16.44 -25.07
C THR A 187 29.90 17.86 -24.88
N TYR A 188 29.02 18.83 -24.63
CA TYR A 188 29.46 20.06 -23.99
C TYR A 188 29.59 19.83 -22.49
N GLU A 189 30.66 20.36 -21.91
CA GLU A 189 30.84 20.40 -20.47
C GLU A 189 30.93 21.85 -20.01
N LEU A 190 30.21 22.14 -18.93
CA LEU A 190 30.13 23.43 -18.31
C LEU A 190 31.03 23.46 -17.10
N TRP A 191 31.65 24.61 -16.85
CA TRP A 191 32.63 24.78 -15.79
C TRP A 191 32.35 26.05 -15.02
N PHE A 192 32.43 26.00 -13.69
CA PHE A 192 32.63 27.20 -12.90
C PHE A 192 34.08 27.64 -13.02
N ASN A 193 34.30 28.88 -13.47
CA ASN A 193 35.62 29.48 -13.57
C ASN A 193 35.93 30.24 -12.27
N ASP A 194 36.71 29.63 -11.38
CA ASP A 194 37.21 30.27 -10.17
C ASP A 194 38.58 30.92 -10.46
N SER A 195 38.57 32.10 -11.08
CA SER A 195 39.77 32.89 -11.39
C SER A 195 40.85 32.12 -12.16
N GLY A 196 40.44 31.31 -13.15
CA GLY A 196 41.30 30.50 -14.00
C GLY A 196 41.24 29.00 -13.69
N THR A 197 40.74 28.60 -12.52
CA THR A 197 40.52 27.20 -12.18
C THR A 197 39.12 26.77 -12.62
N MET A 198 39.03 25.77 -13.50
CA MET A 198 37.76 25.31 -14.07
C MET A 198 37.27 24.08 -13.30
N ARG A 199 36.17 24.23 -12.57
CA ARG A 199 35.50 23.13 -11.84
C ARG A 199 34.30 22.61 -12.63
N PRO A 200 34.11 21.29 -12.78
CA PRO A 200 32.94 20.74 -13.46
C PRO A 200 31.63 21.27 -12.87
N ALA A 201 30.73 21.70 -13.75
CA ALA A 201 29.41 22.26 -13.41
C ALA A 201 28.26 21.53 -14.13
N GLY A 202 28.57 20.59 -15.02
CA GLY A 202 27.61 19.64 -15.60
C GLY A 202 27.75 19.48 -17.12
N LEU A 203 26.98 18.55 -17.67
CA LEU A 203 27.06 18.15 -19.08
C LEU A 203 25.81 18.58 -19.85
N LEU A 204 26.02 19.06 -21.07
CA LEU A 204 24.95 19.39 -22.01
C LEU A 204 25.17 18.57 -23.30
N PRO A 205 24.41 17.48 -23.52
CA PRO A 205 24.66 16.53 -24.61
C PRO A 205 24.18 17.00 -25.99
N ALA A 206 23.44 18.11 -26.04
CA ALA A 206 22.78 18.61 -27.25
C ALA A 206 23.24 20.03 -27.62
N ASP A 207 22.88 20.45 -28.81
CA ASP A 207 23.15 21.79 -29.35
C ASP A 207 22.24 22.89 -28.77
N HIS A 208 21.22 22.49 -28.02
CA HIS A 208 20.30 23.35 -27.28
C HIS A 208 19.90 22.68 -25.96
N GLY A 209 19.47 23.48 -25.00
CA GLY A 209 18.91 22.96 -23.75
C GLY A 209 19.10 23.89 -22.56
N GLN A 210 18.60 23.42 -21.42
CA GLN A 210 18.73 24.07 -20.12
C GLN A 210 19.35 23.09 -19.13
N LEU A 211 20.26 23.59 -18.30
CA LEU A 211 20.92 22.82 -17.26
C LEU A 211 21.03 23.65 -15.98
N LEU A 212 20.56 23.12 -14.85
CA LEU A 212 20.94 23.66 -13.55
C LEU A 212 22.38 23.22 -13.25
N LEU A 213 23.26 24.18 -13.00
CA LEU A 213 24.67 23.91 -12.78
C LEU A 213 24.88 23.19 -11.45
N THR A 214 25.67 22.12 -11.47
CA THR A 214 26.02 21.33 -10.30
C THR A 214 27.13 22.01 -9.51
N GLY A 215 26.89 22.22 -8.22
CA GLY A 215 27.84 22.87 -7.32
C GLY A 215 27.48 24.33 -7.03
N ARG A 216 28.21 24.95 -6.11
CA ARG A 216 27.93 26.33 -5.69
C ARG A 216 28.71 27.33 -6.54
N ILE A 217 28.07 28.45 -6.85
CA ILE A 217 28.65 29.54 -7.65
C ILE A 217 29.70 30.37 -6.89
N ASN A 218 29.71 30.31 -5.56
CA ASN A 218 30.46 31.15 -4.62
C ASN A 218 31.67 31.96 -5.18
N ALA A 219 32.75 31.29 -5.58
CA ALA A 219 34.00 31.94 -6.00
C ALA A 219 34.14 32.09 -7.53
N ALA A 220 33.12 31.67 -8.28
CA ALA A 220 33.15 31.65 -9.73
C ALA A 220 32.99 33.07 -10.27
N VAL A 221 33.95 33.46 -11.11
CA VAL A 221 33.92 34.73 -11.86
C VAL A 221 33.31 34.57 -13.24
N GLY A 222 33.03 33.32 -13.65
CA GLY A 222 32.44 33.01 -14.93
C GLY A 222 31.96 31.57 -15.05
N VAL A 223 31.25 31.28 -16.14
CA VAL A 223 30.94 29.93 -16.61
C VAL A 223 31.65 29.70 -17.94
N GLY A 224 32.43 28.63 -18.02
CA GLY A 224 33.05 28.20 -19.26
C GLY A 224 32.34 27.03 -19.91
N VAL A 225 32.45 26.95 -21.23
CA VAL A 225 31.89 25.85 -22.03
C VAL A 225 32.98 25.25 -22.90
N THR A 226 33.22 23.95 -22.79
CA THR A 226 34.20 23.22 -23.62
C THR A 226 33.54 22.01 -24.27
N GLN A 227 34.23 21.42 -25.25
CA GLN A 227 33.83 20.17 -25.87
C GLN A 227 34.65 19.02 -25.27
N GLU A 228 33.97 18.09 -24.62
CA GLU A 228 34.59 17.03 -23.81
C GLU A 228 34.14 15.64 -24.28
N PRO A 229 34.82 14.56 -23.88
CA PRO A 229 34.31 13.21 -24.05
C PRO A 229 32.91 13.05 -23.43
N ALA A 230 32.07 12.16 -23.97
CA ALA A 230 30.69 11.99 -23.50
C ALA A 230 30.55 11.70 -21.98
N ALA A 231 31.59 11.15 -21.34
CA ALA A 231 31.63 10.90 -19.90
C ALA A 231 31.98 12.15 -19.06
N GLY A 232 32.32 13.27 -19.70
CA GLY A 232 32.93 14.44 -19.06
C GLY A 232 34.43 14.28 -18.80
N SER A 233 35.01 15.31 -18.21
CA SER A 233 36.43 15.42 -17.87
C SER A 233 36.62 15.94 -16.45
N ALA A 234 37.75 15.63 -15.81
CA ALA A 234 38.09 16.22 -14.49
C ALA A 234 38.52 17.69 -14.61
N HIS A 235 39.12 18.04 -15.75
CA HIS A 235 39.57 19.37 -16.14
C HIS A 235 39.33 19.56 -17.64
N PRO A 236 39.17 20.81 -18.12
CA PRO A 236 39.02 21.07 -19.56
C PRO A 236 40.12 20.42 -20.40
N THR A 237 39.75 19.67 -21.44
CA THR A 237 40.73 19.05 -22.35
C THR A 237 41.16 19.99 -23.47
N GLY A 238 40.49 21.14 -23.62
CA GLY A 238 40.78 22.15 -24.62
C GLY A 238 40.45 23.55 -24.16
N GLN A 239 40.64 24.51 -25.07
CA GLN A 239 40.25 25.90 -24.83
C GLN A 239 38.73 26.03 -24.73
N PRO A 240 38.22 26.87 -23.82
CA PRO A 240 36.79 27.17 -23.76
C PRO A 240 36.29 27.74 -25.08
N LEU A 241 35.20 27.16 -25.59
CA LEU A 241 34.46 27.71 -26.73
C LEU A 241 33.81 29.03 -26.35
N MET A 242 33.32 29.13 -25.11
CA MET A 242 32.74 30.33 -24.55
C MET A 242 33.15 30.51 -23.09
N LEU A 243 33.26 31.77 -22.68
CA LEU A 243 33.39 32.19 -21.29
C LEU A 243 32.34 33.28 -21.04
N LEU A 244 31.42 33.01 -20.11
CA LEU A 244 30.35 33.92 -19.73
C LEU A 244 30.68 34.50 -18.35
N PRO A 245 30.95 35.82 -18.24
CA PRO A 245 31.30 36.41 -16.95
C PRO A 245 30.10 36.49 -16.02
N LEU A 246 30.35 36.31 -14.72
CA LEU A 246 29.39 36.48 -13.64
C LEU A 246 29.64 37.85 -12.97
N THR A 247 28.96 38.90 -13.46
CA THR A 247 29.18 40.29 -13.03
C THR A 247 28.06 40.89 -12.18
#